data_AF-X0SQD1-F1
#
_entry.id   AF-X0SQD1-F1
#
_cell.length_a   1.000
_cell.length_b   1.000
_cell.length_c   1.000
_cell.angle_alpha   90.00
_cell.angle_beta   90.00
_cell.angle_gamma   90.00
#
_symmetry.space_group_name_H-M   'P 1'
#
loop_
_entity.id
_entity.type
_entity.pdbx_description
1 polymer ?
#
loop_
_entity_poly.entity_id
_entity_poly.type
_entity_poly.pdbx_seq_one_letter_code
_entity_poly.pdbx_strand_id
1 'polypeptide(L)'
;MTNNTIQSQFNNIVTTSYAELRNILYVSDNDFVHLLGGLAPNDGDQGQFYWDSTSTTADDGVDVIKPTDIVGAGRWLRLGGAASFNLTYENFAAVRVLVPPDFD
;
A
#
# COMPACT_ATOMS: atom_id res chain seq x y z
N MET A 1 10.74 1.22 -30.56
CA MET A 1 9.55 1.58 -29.79
C MET A 1 9.02 0.30 -29.15
N THR A 2 9.49 -0.05 -27.96
CA THR A 2 8.95 -1.20 -27.21
C THR A 2 8.17 -0.66 -26.05
N ASN A 3 6.86 -0.51 -26.26
CA ASN A 3 5.87 -0.29 -25.21
C ASN A 3 5.81 -1.57 -24.37
N ASN A 4 6.59 -1.65 -23.30
CA ASN A 4 6.60 -2.83 -22.42
C ASN A 4 6.84 -2.45 -20.94
N THR A 5 6.29 -1.34 -20.46
CA THR A 5 6.53 -0.86 -19.08
C THR A 5 5.27 -0.62 -18.27
N ILE A 6 4.13 -1.21 -18.67
CA ILE A 6 2.91 -1.24 -17.84
C ILE A 6 2.70 -2.63 -17.21
N GLN A 7 3.47 -3.65 -17.62
CA GLN A 7 3.31 -5.03 -17.11
C GLN A 7 4.33 -5.44 -16.03
N SER A 8 5.22 -4.55 -15.54
CA SER A 8 6.27 -4.92 -14.56
C SER A 8 6.17 -4.23 -13.18
N GLN A 9 5.27 -3.28 -12.91
CA GLN A 9 5.46 -2.42 -11.72
C GLN A 9 4.23 -2.17 -10.82
N PHE A 10 3.17 -2.96 -10.95
CA PHE A 10 2.23 -3.11 -9.85
C PHE A 10 2.43 -4.50 -9.27
N ASN A 11 3.48 -4.64 -8.46
CA ASN A 11 3.59 -5.78 -7.56
C ASN A 11 2.40 -5.68 -6.60
N ASN A 12 1.25 -6.23 -6.99
CA ASN A 12 0.08 -6.35 -6.14
C ASN A 12 0.36 -7.47 -5.14
N ILE A 13 1.26 -7.18 -4.20
CA ILE A 13 1.68 -8.13 -3.20
C ILE A 13 0.54 -8.24 -2.20
N VAL A 14 0.01 -9.45 -2.10
CA VAL A 14 -1.05 -9.79 -1.15
C VAL A 14 -0.43 -10.68 -0.09
N THR A 15 -0.67 -10.36 1.17
CA THR A 15 -0.19 -11.11 2.33
C THR A 15 -1.37 -11.46 3.24
N THR A 16 -1.28 -12.59 3.90
CA THR A 16 -2.37 -13.16 4.71
C THR A 16 -2.23 -12.89 6.21
N SER A 17 -1.08 -12.37 6.65
CA SER A 17 -0.79 -12.09 8.07
C SER A 17 0.33 -11.06 8.25
N TYR A 18 0.43 -10.47 9.45
CA TYR A 18 1.55 -9.59 9.79
C TYR A 18 2.90 -10.33 9.78
N ALA A 19 2.90 -11.63 10.11
CA ALA A 19 4.11 -12.44 10.08
C ALA A 19 4.72 -12.53 8.68
N GLU A 20 3.86 -12.68 7.67
CA GLU A 20 4.27 -12.62 6.27
C GLU A 20 4.69 -11.22 5.85
N LEU A 21 3.95 -10.17 6.24
CA LEU A 21 4.31 -8.78 5.94
C LEU A 21 5.72 -8.39 6.43
N ARG A 22 6.14 -8.94 7.57
CA ARG A 22 7.50 -8.74 8.14
C ARG A 22 8.62 -9.37 7.31
N ASN A 23 8.30 -10.31 6.43
CA ASN A 23 9.26 -10.98 5.56
C ASN A 23 9.30 -10.37 4.16
N ILE A 24 8.47 -9.37 3.87
CA ILE A 24 8.46 -8.68 2.58
C ILE A 24 9.52 -7.58 2.59
N LEU A 25 10.54 -7.77 1.76
CA LEU A 25 11.49 -6.73 1.37
C LEU A 25 10.86 -5.87 0.26
N TYR A 26 11.01 -4.56 0.40
CA TYR A 26 10.49 -3.56 -0.53
C TYR A 26 11.35 -3.44 -1.79
N VAL A 27 10.78 -2.91 -2.88
CA VAL A 27 11.51 -2.62 -4.13
C VAL A 27 11.78 -1.13 -4.27
N SER A 28 10.82 -0.29 -3.86
CA SER A 28 10.90 1.17 -3.87
C SER A 28 10.03 1.82 -2.79
N ASP A 29 10.29 3.10 -2.51
CA ASP A 29 9.38 3.92 -1.70
C ASP A 29 8.00 4.04 -2.35
N ASN A 30 6.97 4.02 -1.50
CA ASN A 30 5.56 3.98 -1.87
C ASN A 30 5.13 2.70 -2.60
N ASP A 31 5.89 1.60 -2.52
CA ASP A 31 5.36 0.28 -2.88
C ASP A 31 4.17 -0.06 -1.97
N PHE A 32 3.19 -0.81 -2.50
CA PHE A 32 1.98 -1.17 -1.76
C PHE A 32 1.87 -2.67 -1.52
N VAL A 33 1.31 -3.03 -0.37
CA VAL A 33 0.94 -4.41 -0.01
C VAL A 33 -0.51 -4.41 0.50
N HIS A 34 -1.30 -5.40 0.09
CA HIS A 34 -2.62 -5.65 0.65
C HIS A 34 -2.58 -6.79 1.68
N LEU A 35 -2.99 -6.50 2.91
CA LEU A 35 -3.08 -7.45 4.01
C LEU A 35 -4.51 -8.00 4.10
N LEU A 36 -4.67 -9.32 4.02
CA LEU A 36 -5.96 -10.02 4.11
C LEU A 36 -6.40 -10.29 5.56
N GLY A 37 -5.53 -10.05 6.54
CA GLY A 37 -5.82 -10.14 7.98
C GLY A 37 -4.55 -10.13 8.81
N GLY A 38 -4.66 -10.00 10.13
CA GLY A 38 -3.53 -9.87 11.04
C GLY A 38 -2.87 -11.21 11.40
N LEU A 39 -3.70 -12.21 11.68
CA LEU A 39 -3.32 -13.60 11.94
C LEU A 39 -3.82 -14.54 10.84
N ALA A 40 -5.01 -14.28 10.31
CA ALA A 40 -5.62 -15.08 9.25
C ALA A 40 -6.49 -14.22 8.32
N PRO A 41 -6.70 -14.64 7.06
CA PRO A 41 -7.60 -13.92 6.17
C PRO A 41 -8.99 -13.68 6.79
N ASN A 42 -9.54 -12.49 6.60
CA ASN A 42 -10.88 -12.07 7.07
C ASN A 42 -11.06 -11.98 8.60
N ASP A 43 -9.98 -11.79 9.38
CA ASP A 43 -10.05 -11.65 10.84
C ASP A 43 -10.41 -10.25 11.38
N GLY A 44 -10.38 -9.23 10.53
CA GLY A 44 -10.83 -7.86 10.83
C GLY A 44 -9.71 -6.83 10.72
N ASP A 45 -8.46 -7.30 10.58
CA ASP A 45 -7.27 -6.44 10.50
C ASP A 45 -6.83 -6.16 9.05
N GLN A 46 -7.70 -6.39 8.07
CA GLN A 46 -7.39 -6.14 6.65
C GLN A 46 -6.98 -4.70 6.40
N GLY A 47 -6.11 -4.48 5.43
CA GLY A 47 -5.72 -3.12 5.06
C GLY A 47 -4.78 -3.04 3.89
N GLN A 48 -4.49 -1.83 3.46
CA GLN A 48 -3.39 -1.56 2.55
C GLN A 48 -2.24 -0.96 3.34
N PHE A 49 -1.01 -1.30 2.99
CA PHE A 49 0.20 -0.72 3.56
C PHE A 49 1.03 -0.14 2.43
N TYR A 50 1.78 0.93 2.72
CA TYR A 50 2.78 1.47 1.82
C TYR A 50 4.16 1.45 2.48
N TRP A 51 5.20 1.30 1.67
CA TRP A 51 6.59 1.35 2.14
C TRP A 51 7.07 2.80 2.28
N ASP A 52 7.66 3.12 3.43
CA ASP A 52 8.39 4.37 3.67
C ASP A 52 9.81 4.04 4.19
N SER A 53 10.82 4.18 3.33
CA SER A 53 12.23 3.91 3.68
C SER A 53 12.81 4.86 4.73
N THR A 54 12.18 6.01 4.96
CA THR A 54 12.64 7.03 5.90
C THR A 54 12.04 6.88 7.29
N SER A 55 10.94 6.14 7.41
CA SER A 55 10.23 5.97 8.67
C SER A 55 11.08 5.28 9.72
N THR A 56 11.22 5.92 10.88
CA THR A 56 11.88 5.35 12.07
C THR A 56 10.89 5.01 13.18
N THR A 57 9.59 5.19 12.94
CA THR A 57 8.52 4.93 13.91
C THR A 57 8.65 3.53 14.48
N ALA A 58 8.39 3.39 15.78
CA ALA A 58 8.44 2.09 16.44
C ALA A 58 7.39 1.15 15.82
N ASP A 59 7.74 -0.12 15.72
CA ASP A 59 6.79 -1.14 15.34
C ASP A 59 5.70 -1.28 16.41
N ASP A 60 4.43 -1.25 16.01
CA ASP A 60 3.29 -1.38 16.91
C ASP A 60 2.49 -2.68 16.69
N GLY A 61 2.91 -3.50 15.73
CA GLY A 61 2.27 -4.76 15.38
C GLY A 61 0.96 -4.66 14.61
N VAL A 62 0.48 -3.45 14.26
CA VAL A 62 -0.82 -3.25 13.61
C VAL A 62 -0.78 -2.23 12.46
N ASP A 63 -0.33 -1.01 12.73
CA ASP A 63 -0.33 0.12 11.78
C ASP A 63 1.07 0.45 11.26
N VAL A 64 2.10 0.15 12.06
CA VAL A 64 3.51 0.31 11.73
C VAL A 64 4.20 -1.03 11.84
N ILE A 65 4.54 -1.60 10.69
CA ILE A 65 5.18 -2.92 10.61
C ILE A 65 6.60 -2.77 10.08
N LYS A 66 7.57 -3.12 10.93
CA LYS A 66 8.98 -3.19 10.61
C LYS A 66 9.34 -4.59 10.06
N PRO A 67 9.90 -4.69 8.84
CA PRO A 67 10.48 -5.94 8.37
C PRO A 67 11.59 -6.46 9.28
N THR A 68 11.68 -7.78 9.41
CA THR A 68 12.61 -8.45 10.34
C THR A 68 14.07 -8.13 9.99
N ASP A 69 14.41 -8.14 8.71
CA ASP A 69 15.79 -8.03 8.22
C ASP A 69 16.31 -6.58 8.12
N ILE A 70 15.48 -5.59 8.44
CA ILE A 70 15.87 -4.18 8.35
C ILE A 70 16.45 -3.69 9.68
N VAL A 71 17.67 -3.17 9.60
CA VAL A 71 18.34 -2.47 10.70
C VAL A 71 18.27 -0.97 10.41
N GLY A 72 17.42 -0.24 11.14
CA GLY A 72 17.26 1.21 11.01
C GLY A 72 15.88 1.66 10.49
N ALA A 73 15.90 2.63 9.56
CA ALA A 73 14.71 3.20 8.95
C ALA A 73 14.07 2.24 7.94
N GLY A 74 12.78 2.42 7.68
CA GLY A 74 11.99 1.60 6.77
C GLY A 74 10.82 0.91 7.45
N ARG A 75 9.57 1.30 7.13
CA ARG A 75 8.35 0.67 7.66
C ARG A 75 7.31 0.48 6.57
N TRP A 76 6.53 -0.60 6.70
CA TRP A 76 5.20 -0.69 6.11
C TRP A 76 4.24 0.10 7.00
N LEU A 77 3.59 1.12 6.43
CA LEU A 77 2.66 2.00 7.12
C LEU A 77 1.24 1.77 6.60
N ARG A 78 0.28 1.57 7.50
CA ARG A 78 -1.12 1.32 7.11
C ARG A 78 -1.72 2.56 6.46
N LEU A 79 -2.25 2.37 5.26
CA LEU A 79 -3.01 3.36 4.53
C LEU A 79 -4.35 3.59 5.25
N GLY A 80 -4.57 4.81 5.74
CA GLY A 80 -5.78 5.17 6.51
C GLY A 80 -5.67 4.99 8.03
N GLY A 81 -4.53 4.52 8.56
CA GLY A 81 -4.16 4.70 9.96
C GLY A 81 -3.48 6.06 10.14
N ALA A 82 -4.13 7.01 10.82
CA ALA A 82 -3.72 8.42 11.04
C ALA A 82 -3.25 9.26 9.82
N ALA A 83 -3.16 8.68 8.62
CA ALA A 83 -2.91 9.41 7.39
C ALA A 83 -4.25 9.76 6.74
N SER A 84 -4.74 10.95 7.03
CA SER A 84 -5.83 11.57 6.29
C SER A 84 -5.46 11.62 4.81
N PHE A 85 -6.22 10.92 3.96
CA PHE A 85 -6.09 11.10 2.52
C PHE A 85 -6.57 12.50 2.16
N ASN A 86 -5.65 13.40 1.81
CA ASN A 86 -5.98 14.67 1.19
C ASN A 86 -6.43 14.42 -0.26
N LEU A 87 -7.69 14.02 -0.40
CA LEU A 87 -8.35 14.03 -1.69
C LEU A 87 -8.68 15.49 -2.03
N THR A 88 -7.75 16.17 -2.69
CA THR A 88 -8.04 17.45 -3.34
C THR A 88 -8.91 17.20 -4.58
N TYR A 89 -9.79 18.14 -4.92
CA TYR A 89 -10.69 18.03 -6.08
C TYR A 89 -9.97 17.72 -7.41
N GLU A 90 -8.69 18.07 -7.51
CA GLU A 90 -7.82 17.76 -8.65
C GLU A 90 -7.60 16.25 -8.84
N ASN A 91 -7.53 15.47 -7.75
CA ASN A 91 -7.31 14.02 -7.81
C ASN A 91 -8.55 13.24 -8.26
N PHE A 92 -9.74 13.83 -8.13
CA PHE A 92 -11.00 13.29 -8.68
C PHE A 92 -11.31 13.77 -10.10
N ALA A 93 -10.65 14.82 -10.59
CA ALA A 93 -10.83 15.30 -11.96
C ALA A 93 -10.35 14.28 -13.01
N ALA A 94 -9.34 13.48 -12.67
CA ALA A 94 -8.85 12.40 -13.53
C ALA A 94 -9.77 11.16 -13.58
N VAL A 95 -10.73 11.04 -12.66
CA VAL A 95 -11.68 9.90 -12.55
C VAL A 95 -13.10 10.30 -12.99
N ARG A 96 -13.25 11.40 -13.73
CA ARG A 96 -14.49 11.66 -14.47
C ARG A 96 -14.48 10.90 -15.77
N VAL A 97 -15.10 9.73 -15.72
CA VAL A 97 -15.57 8.94 -16.86
C VAL A 97 -16.11 9.86 -17.96
N LEU A 98 -15.63 9.64 -19.18
CA LEU A 98 -16.18 10.18 -20.42
C LEU A 98 -17.70 9.95 -20.43
N VAL A 99 -18.48 10.99 -20.19
CA VAL A 99 -19.90 10.98 -20.54
C VAL A 99 -19.94 11.24 -22.05
N PRO A 100 -20.33 10.27 -22.90
CA PRO A 100 -20.51 10.54 -24.32
C PRO A 100 -21.59 11.61 -24.49
N PRO A 101 -21.47 12.52 -25.47
CA PRO A 101 -22.35 13.68 -25.61
C PRO A 101 -23.81 13.39 -26.02
N ASP A 102 -24.26 12.13 -26.08
CA ASP A 102 -25.51 11.77 -26.76
C ASP A 102 -26.51 11.00 -25.85
N PHE A 103 -26.73 11.47 -24.61
CA PHE A 103 -27.92 11.10 -23.84
C PHE A 103 -28.89 12.28 -23.80
N ASP A 104 -29.72 12.39 -24.84
CA ASP A 104 -31.04 13.02 -24.78
C ASP A 104 -32.11 11.94 -24.56
#